data_AF-A0AAU9DWM6-F1
#
_entry.id   AF-A0AAU9DWM6-F1
#
_cell.length_a   1.000
_cell.length_b   1.000
_cell.length_c   1.000
_cell.angle_alpha   90.00
_cell.angle_beta   90.00
_cell.angle_gamma   90.00
#
_symmetry.space_group_name_H-M   'P 1'
#
loop_
_entity.id
_entity.type
_entity.pdbx_description
1 polymer ?
#
loop_
_entity_poly.entity_id
_entity_poly.type
_entity_poly.pdbx_seq_one_letter_code
_entity_poly.pdbx_strand_id
1 'polypeptide(L)' 'MIHIGDSIGSDILGAKNCGIKSIWLKRNKINRTNESIENICIDLNEVKNFIETKI' A
#
# COMPACT_ATOMS: atom_id res chain seq x y z
N MET A 1 2.53 -12.48 -5.12
CA MET A 1 1.83 -12.14 -3.86
C MET A 1 1.95 -10.65 -3.63
N ILE A 2 0.87 -9.98 -3.25
CA ILE A 2 0.84 -8.55 -2.92
C ILE A 2 0.20 -8.40 -1.56
N HIS A 3 0.83 -7.66 -0.65
CA HIS A 3 0.25 -7.29 0.63
C HIS A 3 -0.52 -5.98 0.50
N ILE A 4 -1.73 -5.91 1.03
CA ILE A 4 -2.56 -4.69 1.02
C ILE A 4 -2.94 -4.40 2.46
N GLY A 5 -2.63 -3.19 2.93
CA GLY A 5 -2.96 -2.80 4.30
C GLY A 5 -3.00 -1.29 4.50
N ASP A 6 -3.58 -0.84 5.61
CA ASP A 6 -3.74 0.58 5.92
C ASP A 6 -2.68 1.14 6.87
N SER A 7 -1.85 0.28 7.48
CA SER A 7 -0.80 0.67 8.40
C SER A 7 0.57 0.73 7.72
N ILE A 8 1.19 1.90 7.71
CA ILE A 8 2.53 2.07 7.13
C ILE A 8 3.55 1.17 7.83
N GLY A 9 3.56 1.16 9.16
CA GLY A 9 4.58 0.44 9.94
C GLY A 9 4.48 -1.07 9.80
N SER A 10 3.29 -1.63 10.05
CA SER A 10 3.10 -3.08 10.05
C SER A 10 2.90 -3.67 8.66
N ASP A 11 2.07 -3.03 7.82
CA ASP A 11 1.71 -3.60 6.52
C ASP A 11 2.76 -3.26 5.46
N ILE A 12 3.17 -2.00 5.37
CA ILE A 12 3.99 -1.53 4.26
C ILE A 12 5.47 -1.77 4.52
N LEU A 13 5.99 -1.28 5.64
CA LEU A 13 7.39 -1.48 5.99
C LEU A 13 7.67 -2.95 6.33
N GLY A 14 6.74 -3.62 7.01
CA GLY A 14 6.82 -5.07 7.26
C GLY A 14 6.92 -5.88 5.96
N ALA A 15 6.00 -5.66 5.01
CA ALA A 15 6.04 -6.34 3.72
C ALA A 15 7.29 -6.00 2.90
N LYS A 16 7.70 -4.72 2.88
CA LYS A 16 8.92 -4.26 2.19
C LYS A 16 10.18 -4.97 2.74
N ASN A 17 10.30 -5.08 4.06
CA ASN A 17 11.44 -5.77 4.70
C ASN A 17 11.49 -7.27 4.37
N CYS A 18 10.34 -7.87 4.01
CA CYS A 18 10.24 -9.24 3.53
C CYS A 18 10.40 -9.38 2.01
N GLY A 19 10.67 -8.28 1.28
CA GLY A 19 10.75 -8.29 -0.19
C GLY A 19 9.40 -8.47 -0.89
N ILE A 20 8.29 -8.25 -0.17
CA ILE A 20 6.93 -8.42 -0.70
C ILE A 20 6.45 -7.07 -1.23
N LYS A 21 5.88 -7.07 -2.45
CA LYS A 21 5.19 -5.90 -3.00
C LYS A 21 4.01 -5.53 -2.11
N SER A 22 3.90 -4.27 -1.73
CA SER A 22 2.82 -3.77 -0.88
C SER A 22 2.09 -2.59 -1.50
N ILE A 23 0.77 -2.52 -1.27
CA ILE A 23 -0.07 -1.36 -1.59
C ILE A 23 -0.58 -0.77 -0.28
N TRP A 24 -0.37 0.53 -0.10
CA TRP A 24 -0.90 1.25 1.04
C TRP A 24 -2.32 1.74 0.78
N LEU A 25 -3.29 1.15 1.47
CA LEU A 25 -4.69 1.52 1.41
C LEU A 25 -4.98 2.67 2.40
N LYS A 26 -4.80 3.91 1.93
CA LYS A 26 -4.91 5.12 2.73
C LYS A 26 -6.38 5.56 2.91
N ARG A 27 -7.10 4.86 3.79
CA ARG A 27 -8.48 5.23 4.18
C ARG A 27 -8.47 6.43 5.13
N ASN A 28 -8.57 7.65 4.60
CA ASN A 28 -8.86 8.92 5.31
C ASN A 28 -8.04 9.31 6.54
N LYS A 29 -6.94 8.63 6.87
CA LYS A 29 -6.06 9.03 7.98
C LYS A 29 -5.12 10.16 7.52
N ILE A 30 -5.07 11.26 8.30
CA ILE A 30 -4.03 12.30 8.18
C ILE A 30 -2.72 11.68 8.65
N ASN A 31 -2.13 10.83 7.81
CA ASN A 31 -0.83 10.25 8.08
C ASN A 31 0.21 11.09 7.36
N ARG A 32 0.96 11.88 8.14
CA ARG A 32 2.23 12.45 7.69
C ARG A 32 3.27 11.35 7.80
N THR A 33 3.76 10.90 6.66
CA THR A 33 4.90 10.00 6.59
C THR A 33 5.99 10.65 5.75
N ASN A 34 7.23 10.53 6.20
CA ASN A 34 8.40 10.91 5.41
C ASN A 34 8.91 9.73 4.55
N GLU A 35 8.26 8.57 4.65
CA GLU A 35 8.59 7.39 3.87
C GLU A 35 8.17 7.54 2.41
N SER A 36 9.07 7.18 1.48
CA SER A 36 8.74 7.04 0.08
C SER A 36 7.95 5.74 -0.12
N ILE A 37 6.62 5.87 -0.23
CA ILE A 37 5.70 4.76 -0.51
C ILE A 37 5.34 4.79 -1.98
N GLU A 38 5.68 3.72 -2.70
CA GLU A 38 5.55 3.65 -4.16
C GLU A 38 4.11 3.42 -4.64
N ASN A 39 3.33 2.61 -3.91
CA ASN A 39 1.98 2.21 -4.32
C ASN A 39 0.98 2.63 -3.24
N ILE A 40 0.20 3.67 -3.54
CA ILE A 40 -0.80 4.24 -2.65
C ILE A 40 -2.14 4.18 -3.36
N CYS A 41 -3.16 3.66 -2.67
CA CYS A 41 -4.55 3.66 -3.11
C CYS A 41 -5.41 4.24 -1.98
N ILE A 42 -6.41 5.06 -2.30
CA ILE A 42 -7.32 5.63 -1.28
C ILE A 42 -8.50 4.71 -0.97
N ASP A 43 -8.86 3.85 -1.93
CA ASP A 43 -9.97 2.91 -1.81
C ASP A 43 -9.68 1.59 -2.56
N LEU A 44 -10.62 0.64 -2.43
CA LEU A 44 -10.48 -0.69 -3.03
C LEU A 44 -10.69 -0.69 -4.56
N ASN A 45 -11.36 0.32 -5.12
CA ASN A 45 -11.51 0.44 -6.58
C ASN A 45 -10.17 0.82 -7.20
N GLU A 46 -9.42 1.73 -6.57
CA GLU A 46 -8.05 2.04 -6.99
C GLU A 46 -7.12 0.83 -6.87
N VAL A 47 -7.24 0.05 -5.79
CA VAL A 47 -6.50 -1.21 -5.64
C VAL A 47 -6.83 -2.16 -6.79
N LYS A 48 -8.12 -2.32 -7.10
CA LYS A 48 -8.58 -3.15 -8.23
C LYS A 48 -7.97 -2.69 -9.55
N ASN A 49 -8.09 -1.40 -9.88
CA ASN A 49 -7.54 -0.82 -11.10
C ASN A 49 -6.01 -1.00 -11.18
N PHE A 50 -5.31 -0.85 -10.05
CA PHE A 50 -3.86 -1.05 -9.97
C PHE A 50 -3.48 -2.50 -10.28
N ILE A 51 -4.20 -3.47 -9.73
CA ILE A 51 -3.97 -4.89 -9.97
C ILE A 51 -4.25 -5.24 -11.43
N GLU A 52 -5.36 -4.75 -12.00
CA GLU A 52 -5.76 -5.04 -13.39
C GLU A 52 -4.87 -4.39 -14.45
N THR A 53 -4.14 -3.31 -14.12
CA THR A 53 -3.26 -2.60 -15.07
C THR A 53 -1.79 -3.00 -14.98
N LYS A 54 -1.35 -3.61 -13.87
CA LYS A 54 0.07 -3.92 -13.61
C LYS A 54 0.37 -5.41 -13.47
N ILE A 55 -0.64 -6.27 -13.55
CA ILE A 55 -0.53 -7.74 -13.58
C ILE A 55 -1.23 -8.24 -14.83
#